data_AF-A0A9E0ISL2-F1
#
_entry.id   AF-A0A9E0ISL2-F1
#
_cell.length_a   1.000
_cell.length_b   1.000
_cell.length_c   1.000
_cell.angle_alpha   90.00
_cell.angle_beta   90.00
_cell.angle_gamma   90.00
#
_symmetry.space_group_name_H-M   'P 1'
#
loop_
_entity.id
_entity.type
_entity.pdbx_description
1 polymer ?
#
loop_
_entity_poly.entity_id
_entity_poly.type
_entity_poly.pdbx_seq_one_letter_code
_entity_poly.pdbx_strand_id
1 'polypeptide(L)'
;MNPTRSLLASLLALSIPLACGGPRPAPVDEPIAPPPRPVPTELERRQAAACETLGPRLTACSIEDAKANLPPEKVAELDLERTAPVHSKKFIEDCNASPLSSRQVRVLEVCQREEQACEPLVACLDHLAPEPQGEAPAAP
;
A
#
# COMPACT_ATOMS: atom_id res chain seq x y z
N MET A 1 22.04 32.68 -37.63
CA MET A 1 22.17 34.08 -38.11
C MET A 1 21.90 35.01 -36.93
N ASN A 2 22.82 35.94 -36.70
CA ASN A 2 22.93 36.96 -35.65
C ASN A 2 21.68 37.89 -35.54
N PRO A 3 21.48 38.71 -34.47
CA PRO A 3 22.56 39.47 -33.83
C PRO A 3 22.57 39.72 -32.31
N THR A 4 23.81 39.93 -31.89
CA THR A 4 24.40 40.63 -30.74
C THR A 4 23.96 42.08 -30.57
N ARG A 5 23.92 42.57 -29.30
CA ARG A 5 24.30 43.91 -28.75
C ARG A 5 23.37 44.26 -27.58
N SER A 6 23.77 44.95 -26.51
CA SER A 6 25.04 45.46 -25.98
C SER A 6 24.74 46.02 -24.58
N LEU A 7 25.76 46.02 -23.72
CA LEU A 7 26.06 47.01 -22.69
C LEU A 7 25.02 47.27 -21.57
N LEU A 8 25.43 46.98 -20.33
CA LEU A 8 25.75 48.04 -19.36
C LEU A 8 26.65 47.46 -18.26
N ALA A 9 27.88 47.95 -18.25
CA ALA A 9 28.83 47.81 -17.15
C ALA A 9 28.53 48.90 -16.12
N SER A 10 28.45 48.53 -14.84
CA SER A 10 28.57 49.43 -13.68
C SER A 10 28.91 48.54 -12.48
N LEU A 11 30.19 48.51 -12.08
CA LEU A 11 30.75 49.34 -11.01
C LEU A 11 30.12 49.05 -9.65
N LEU A 12 30.82 48.28 -8.81
CA LEU A 12 31.07 48.61 -7.41
C LEU A 12 32.12 47.66 -6.83
N ALA A 13 33.34 48.17 -6.73
CA ALA A 13 34.40 47.61 -5.92
C ALA A 13 33.99 47.72 -4.45
N LEU A 14 33.66 46.59 -3.83
CA LEU A 14 33.50 46.50 -2.39
C LEU A 14 34.78 45.88 -1.81
N SER A 15 35.50 46.68 -1.05
CA SER A 15 36.72 46.36 -0.32
C SER A 15 36.46 45.22 0.66
N ILE A 16 37.13 44.08 0.51
CA ILE A 16 37.09 42.97 1.48
C ILE A 16 38.31 43.15 2.41
N PRO A 17 38.12 43.41 3.72
CA PRO A 17 39.21 43.32 4.66
C PRO A 17 39.63 41.85 4.84
N LEU A 18 40.94 41.60 4.76
CA LEU A 18 41.54 40.36 5.25
C LEU A 18 41.20 40.18 6.74
N ALA A 19 40.48 39.10 7.04
CA ALA A 19 40.43 38.52 8.38
C ALA A 19 40.83 37.05 8.28
N CYS A 20 41.99 36.73 8.84
CA CYS A 20 42.44 35.38 9.12
C CYS A 20 41.59 34.76 10.24
N GLY A 21 41.15 33.50 10.13
CA GLY A 21 40.60 32.81 11.29
C GLY A 21 39.82 31.52 11.03
N GLY A 22 40.54 30.39 10.96
CA GLY A 22 40.07 29.09 11.45
C GLY A 22 39.46 28.12 10.43
N PRO A 23 39.81 26.82 10.47
CA PRO A 23 39.08 25.81 9.73
C PRO A 23 37.64 25.73 10.26
N ARG A 24 36.66 25.93 9.38
CA ARG A 24 35.26 25.61 9.68
C ARG A 24 35.18 24.11 9.99
N PRO A 25 34.61 23.69 11.13
CA PRO A 25 34.28 22.28 11.31
C PRO A 25 33.36 21.88 10.14
N ALA A 26 33.70 20.77 9.48
CA ALA A 26 32.81 20.17 8.51
C ALA A 26 31.43 19.97 9.17
N PRO A 27 30.32 20.19 8.45
CA PRO A 27 29.01 19.84 8.98
C PRO A 27 29.08 18.36 9.36
N VAL A 28 28.90 18.08 10.65
CA VAL A 28 28.67 16.72 11.12
C VAL A 28 27.39 16.30 10.44
N ASP A 29 27.49 15.33 9.54
CA ASP A 29 26.35 14.67 8.92
C ASP A 29 25.65 13.88 10.04
N GLU A 30 24.91 14.60 10.87
CA GLU A 30 24.06 14.01 11.89
C GLU A 30 23.02 13.18 11.14
N PRO A 31 22.90 11.87 11.42
CA PRO A 31 21.89 11.04 10.78
C PRO A 31 20.53 11.67 11.06
N ILE A 32 19.94 12.30 10.04
CA ILE A 32 18.60 12.87 10.15
C ILE A 32 17.69 11.69 10.45
N ALA A 33 17.17 11.65 11.67
CA ALA A 33 16.20 10.64 12.06
C ALA A 33 15.06 10.66 11.04
N PRO A 34 14.64 9.49 10.51
CA PRO A 34 13.58 9.46 9.54
C PRO A 34 12.34 10.17 10.11
N PRO A 35 11.62 10.95 9.29
CA PRO A 35 10.45 11.67 9.77
C PRO A 35 9.45 10.69 10.39
N PRO A 36 8.68 11.12 11.40
CA PRO A 36 7.67 10.26 12.01
C PRO A 36 6.70 9.77 10.96
N ARG A 37 6.30 8.49 11.05
CA ARG A 37 5.29 7.94 10.13
C ARG A 37 3.98 8.72 10.31
N PRO A 38 3.28 9.05 9.21
CA PRO A 38 1.98 9.71 9.30
C PRO A 38 1.02 8.84 10.11
N VAL A 39 0.15 9.51 10.87
CA VAL A 39 -0.92 8.84 11.62
C VAL A 39 -1.91 8.25 10.61
N PRO A 40 -2.30 6.96 10.74
CA PRO A 40 -3.28 6.36 9.86
C PRO A 40 -4.60 7.12 9.88
N THR A 41 -5.15 7.35 8.70
CA THR A 41 -6.50 7.88 8.49
C THR A 41 -7.55 6.90 9.00
N GLU A 42 -8.79 7.38 9.20
CA GLU A 42 -9.89 6.51 9.60
C GLU A 42 -10.19 5.41 8.57
N LEU A 43 -10.03 5.72 7.28
CA LEU A 43 -10.24 4.74 6.22
C LEU A 43 -9.20 3.61 6.31
N GLU A 44 -7.92 3.94 6.50
CA GLU A 44 -6.84 2.97 6.66
C GLU A 44 -7.03 2.11 7.91
N ARG A 45 -7.52 2.68 9.02
CA ARG A 45 -7.84 1.92 10.24
C ARG A 45 -8.95 0.90 10.01
N ARG A 46 -10.02 1.31 9.33
CA ARG A 46 -11.15 0.43 9.01
C ARG A 46 -10.75 -0.68 8.05
N GLN A 47 -9.97 -0.34 7.03
CA GLN A 47 -9.38 -1.31 6.12
C GLN A 47 -8.54 -2.33 6.88
N ALA A 48 -7.61 -1.87 7.74
CA ALA A 48 -6.76 -2.76 8.54
C ALA A 48 -7.57 -3.72 9.41
N ALA A 49 -8.58 -3.23 10.12
CA ALA A 49 -9.45 -4.06 10.95
C ALA A 49 -10.20 -5.13 10.12
N ALA A 50 -10.66 -4.77 8.92
CA ALA A 50 -11.32 -5.71 8.04
C ALA A 50 -10.34 -6.73 7.45
N CYS A 51 -9.16 -6.31 7.01
CA CYS A 51 -8.10 -7.18 6.50
C CYS A 51 -7.65 -8.19 7.57
N GLU A 52 -7.42 -7.75 8.80
CA GLU A 52 -7.03 -8.60 9.93
C GLU A 52 -8.07 -9.66 10.26
N THR A 53 -9.36 -9.33 10.12
CA THR A 53 -10.45 -10.27 10.34
C THR A 53 -10.62 -11.25 9.18
N LEU A 54 -10.51 -10.77 7.94
CA LEU A 54 -10.72 -11.56 6.73
C LEU A 54 -9.57 -12.54 6.45
N GLY A 55 -8.31 -12.16 6.74
CA GLY A 55 -7.14 -12.98 6.39
C GLY A 55 -7.19 -14.42 6.94
N PRO A 56 -7.35 -14.62 8.27
CA PRO A 56 -7.49 -15.94 8.85
C PRO A 56 -8.71 -16.71 8.33
N ARG A 57 -9.83 -16.00 8.10
CA ARG A 57 -11.08 -16.60 7.61
C ARG A 57 -10.95 -17.12 6.19
N LEU A 58 -10.40 -16.31 5.28
CA LEU A 58 -10.17 -16.73 3.89
C LEU A 58 -9.15 -17.86 3.82
N THR A 59 -8.12 -17.83 4.67
CA THR A 59 -7.18 -18.94 4.78
C THR A 59 -7.86 -20.23 5.24
N ALA A 60 -8.73 -20.16 6.26
CA ALA A 60 -9.52 -21.30 6.70
C ALA A 60 -10.42 -21.84 5.58
N CYS A 61 -11.06 -20.95 4.82
CA CYS A 61 -11.85 -21.33 3.65
C CYS A 61 -11.03 -22.05 2.58
N SER A 62 -9.83 -21.57 2.27
CA SER A 62 -8.92 -22.26 1.34
C SER A 62 -8.48 -23.64 1.86
N ILE A 63 -8.30 -23.79 3.18
CA ILE A 63 -7.97 -25.08 3.80
C ILE A 63 -9.13 -26.06 3.70
N GLU A 64 -10.36 -25.61 3.97
CA GLU A 64 -11.56 -26.42 3.83
C GLU A 64 -11.76 -26.88 2.39
N ASP A 65 -11.59 -25.97 1.43
CA ASP A 65 -11.65 -26.28 0.00
C ASP A 65 -10.57 -27.30 -0.41
N ALA A 66 -9.33 -27.12 0.03
CA ALA A 66 -8.24 -28.06 -0.24
C ALA A 66 -8.54 -29.46 0.33
N LYS A 67 -9.10 -29.54 1.53
CA LYS A 67 -9.50 -30.82 2.15
C LYS A 67 -10.67 -31.50 1.42
N ALA A 68 -11.57 -30.72 0.83
CA ALA A 68 -12.69 -31.25 0.07
C ALA A 68 -12.28 -31.76 -1.33
N ASN A 69 -11.33 -31.09 -1.96
CA ASN A 69 -11.02 -31.30 -3.38
C ASN A 69 -9.70 -32.04 -3.65
N LEU A 70 -8.79 -32.13 -2.68
CA LEU A 70 -7.50 -32.81 -2.84
C LEU A 70 -7.45 -34.16 -2.11
N PRO A 71 -6.69 -35.14 -2.63
CA PRO A 71 -6.38 -36.37 -1.90
C PRO A 71 -5.67 -36.06 -0.56
N PRO A 72 -5.88 -36.87 0.50
CA PRO A 72 -5.25 -36.64 1.81
C PRO A 72 -3.73 -36.51 1.77
N GLU A 73 -3.07 -37.28 0.90
CA GLU A 73 -1.62 -37.22 0.68
C GLU A 73 -1.17 -35.84 0.20
N LYS A 74 -1.95 -35.22 -0.69
CA LYS A 74 -1.69 -33.87 -1.20
C LYS A 74 -1.98 -32.80 -0.16
N VAL A 75 -3.01 -32.97 0.66
CA VAL A 75 -3.26 -32.06 1.78
C VAL A 75 -2.12 -32.11 2.79
N ALA A 76 -1.55 -33.29 3.06
CA ALA A 76 -0.42 -33.44 3.97
C ALA A 76 0.87 -32.76 3.45
N GLU A 77 1.11 -32.79 2.13
CA GLU A 77 2.24 -32.07 1.49
C GLU A 77 2.17 -30.55 1.67
N LEU A 78 0.98 -29.97 1.87
CA LEU A 78 0.80 -28.52 2.01
C LEU A 78 1.26 -27.95 3.36
N ASP A 79 1.56 -28.81 4.35
CA ASP A 79 2.07 -28.41 5.67
C ASP A 79 1.25 -27.24 6.26
N LEU A 80 -0.06 -27.46 6.39
CA LEU A 80 -1.05 -26.41 6.67
C LEU A 80 -0.79 -25.66 7.97
N GLU A 81 -0.18 -26.31 8.96
CA GLU A 81 0.19 -25.67 10.24
C GLU A 81 1.21 -24.55 10.03
N ARG A 82 2.18 -24.76 9.13
CA ARG A 82 3.20 -23.77 8.81
C ARG A 82 2.73 -22.77 7.77
N THR A 83 1.99 -23.21 6.75
CA THR A 83 1.63 -22.37 5.60
C THR A 83 0.43 -21.45 5.88
N ALA A 84 -0.57 -21.89 6.64
CA ALA A 84 -1.74 -21.09 6.97
C ALA A 84 -1.40 -19.69 7.55
N PRO A 85 -0.61 -19.57 8.63
CA PRO A 85 -0.29 -18.24 9.18
C PRO A 85 0.49 -17.36 8.20
N VAL A 86 1.31 -17.96 7.34
CA VAL A 86 2.05 -17.23 6.29
C VAL A 86 1.09 -16.66 5.25
N HIS A 87 0.12 -17.45 4.79
CA HIS A 87 -0.90 -17.00 3.84
C HIS A 87 -1.82 -15.94 4.44
N SER A 88 -2.28 -16.10 5.68
CA SER A 88 -3.09 -15.10 6.36
C SER A 88 -2.33 -13.78 6.51
N LYS A 89 -1.06 -13.83 6.94
CA LYS A 89 -0.22 -12.64 7.09
C LYS A 89 0.01 -11.95 5.75
N LYS A 90 0.34 -12.72 4.70
CA LYS A 90 0.55 -12.17 3.36
C LYS A 90 -0.72 -11.51 2.82
N PHE A 91 -1.89 -12.12 3.01
CA PHE A 91 -3.15 -11.49 2.66
C PHE A 91 -3.32 -10.14 3.38
N ILE A 92 -3.08 -10.09 4.70
CA ILE A 92 -3.24 -8.84 5.47
C ILE A 92 -2.29 -7.76 4.95
N GLU A 93 -1.04 -8.11 4.66
CA GLU A 93 -0.05 -7.20 4.08
C GLU A 93 -0.51 -6.66 2.72
N ASP A 94 -0.91 -7.54 1.80
CA ASP A 94 -1.35 -7.16 0.45
C ASP A 94 -2.66 -6.34 0.51
N CYS A 95 -3.58 -6.73 1.40
CA CYS A 95 -4.86 -6.05 1.64
C CYS A 95 -4.62 -4.63 2.15
N ASN A 96 -3.72 -4.43 3.12
CA ASN A 96 -3.39 -3.11 3.67
C ASN A 96 -2.57 -2.23 2.72
N ALA A 97 -1.76 -2.82 1.85
CA ALA A 97 -1.00 -2.08 0.84
C ALA A 97 -1.88 -1.60 -0.34
N SER A 98 -3.06 -2.20 -0.52
CA SER A 98 -3.96 -1.89 -1.62
C SER A 98 -4.69 -0.55 -1.39
N PRO A 99 -4.66 0.40 -2.33
CA PRO A 99 -5.40 1.65 -2.19
C PRO A 99 -6.90 1.39 -2.44
N LEU A 100 -7.67 1.22 -1.37
CA LEU A 100 -9.11 0.98 -1.44
C LEU A 100 -9.92 2.26 -1.27
N SER A 101 -10.98 2.39 -2.07
CA SER A 101 -11.99 3.43 -1.87
C SER A 101 -12.88 3.13 -0.65
N SER A 102 -13.57 4.16 -0.15
CA SER A 102 -14.56 4.00 0.94
C SER A 102 -15.63 2.93 0.63
N ARG A 103 -16.06 2.82 -0.65
CA ARG A 103 -16.99 1.78 -1.09
C ARG A 103 -16.38 0.39 -0.96
N GLN A 104 -15.14 0.19 -1.39
CA GLN A 104 -14.47 -1.12 -1.31
C GLN A 104 -14.21 -1.52 0.15
N VAL A 105 -13.78 -0.59 1.01
CA VAL A 105 -13.65 -0.87 2.45
C VAL A 105 -15.01 -1.25 3.05
N ARG A 106 -16.10 -0.61 2.62
CA ARG A 106 -17.45 -1.01 3.04
C ARG A 106 -17.82 -2.42 2.57
N VAL A 107 -17.40 -2.85 1.39
CA VAL A 107 -17.59 -4.23 0.93
C VAL A 107 -16.88 -5.20 1.87
N LEU A 108 -15.60 -4.96 2.20
CA LEU A 108 -14.87 -5.79 3.18
C LEU A 108 -15.63 -5.91 4.51
N GLU A 109 -16.10 -4.79 5.05
CA GLU A 109 -16.85 -4.72 6.31
C GLU A 109 -18.21 -5.43 6.26
N VAL A 110 -18.90 -5.40 5.13
CA VAL A 110 -20.20 -6.06 4.94
C VAL A 110 -19.97 -7.56 4.78
N CYS A 111 -19.12 -7.98 3.84
CA CYS A 111 -18.85 -9.39 3.59
C CYS A 111 -18.36 -10.10 4.84
N GLN A 112 -17.46 -9.48 5.63
CA GLN A 112 -17.00 -10.10 6.87
C GLN A 112 -18.11 -10.28 7.91
N ARG A 113 -19.13 -9.41 7.94
CA ARG A 113 -20.15 -9.41 8.99
C ARG A 113 -21.32 -10.30 8.64
N GLU A 114 -21.77 -10.23 7.39
CA GLU A 114 -22.99 -10.90 6.94
C GLU A 114 -22.72 -12.35 6.49
N GLU A 115 -21.58 -12.59 5.83
CA GLU A 115 -21.28 -13.90 5.26
C GLU A 115 -20.57 -14.79 6.27
N GLN A 116 -21.20 -15.91 6.62
CA GLN A 116 -20.69 -16.87 7.60
C GLN A 116 -20.05 -18.10 6.97
N ALA A 117 -20.46 -18.44 5.74
CA ALA A 117 -19.92 -19.57 4.98
C ALA A 117 -18.89 -19.10 3.94
N CYS A 118 -17.99 -20.00 3.55
CA CYS A 118 -16.88 -19.68 2.67
C CYS A 118 -17.28 -19.28 1.26
N GLU A 119 -18.18 -20.02 0.62
CA GLU A 119 -18.62 -19.72 -0.75
C GLU A 119 -19.32 -18.35 -0.85
N PRO A 120 -20.32 -18.02 -0.01
CA PRO A 120 -20.92 -16.69 0.01
C PRO A 120 -19.93 -15.56 0.35
N LEU A 121 -18.98 -15.82 1.27
CA LEU A 121 -17.96 -14.84 1.61
C LEU A 121 -17.08 -14.50 0.41
N VAL A 122 -16.58 -15.50 -0.31
CA VAL A 122 -15.75 -15.30 -1.50
C VAL A 122 -16.54 -14.58 -2.59
N ALA A 123 -17.78 -15.02 -2.85
CA ALA A 123 -18.65 -14.38 -3.83
C ALA A 123 -18.96 -12.90 -3.48
N CYS A 124 -19.14 -12.58 -2.19
CA CYS A 124 -19.34 -11.21 -1.75
C CYS A 124 -18.10 -10.33 -2.03
N LEU A 125 -16.89 -10.89 -1.84
CA LEU A 125 -15.63 -10.18 -2.06
C LEU A 125 -15.35 -9.91 -3.55
N ASP A 126 -16.00 -10.60 -4.49
CA ASP A 126 -15.90 -10.29 -5.93
C ASP A 126 -16.36 -8.85 -6.25
N HIS A 127 -17.20 -8.26 -5.40
CA HIS A 127 -17.62 -6.86 -5.49
C HIS A 127 -16.53 -5.84 -5.12
N LEU A 128 -15.32 -6.29 -4.76
CA LEU A 128 -14.16 -5.42 -4.58
C LEU A 128 -13.54 -4.96 -5.90
N ALA A 129 -13.76 -5.70 -6.99
CA ALA A 129 -13.23 -5.35 -8.29
C ALA A 129 -13.72 -3.95 -8.71
N PRO A 130 -12.86 -3.10 -9.27
CA PRO A 130 -13.30 -1.84 -9.83
C PRO A 130 -14.30 -2.14 -10.97
N GLU A 131 -15.47 -1.52 -10.91
CA GLU A 131 -16.44 -1.58 -12.01
C GLU A 131 -15.72 -1.15 -13.31
N PRO A 132 -15.84 -1.90 -14.42
CA PRO A 132 -15.30 -1.47 -15.69
C PRO A 132 -15.95 -0.12 -16.03
N GLN A 133 -15.13 0.93 -16.08
CA GLN A 133 -15.61 2.27 -16.43
C GLN A 133 -16.19 2.20 -17.84
N GLY A 134 -17.46 2.63 -17.96
CA GLY A 134 -18.31 2.47 -19.12
C GLY A 134 -17.60 2.50 -20.47
N GLU A 135 -17.69 1.39 -21.19
CA GLU A 135 -17.70 1.38 -22.65
C GLU A 135 -18.81 2.37 -23.07
N ALA A 136 -18.41 3.55 -23.54
CA ALA A 136 -19.34 4.51 -24.10
C ALA A 136 -20.11 3.82 -25.23
N PRO A 137 -21.45 3.88 -25.28
CA PRO A 137 -22.18 3.30 -26.39
C PRO A 137 -21.68 3.97 -27.67
N ALA A 138 -21.14 3.16 -28.59
CA ALA A 138 -20.85 3.59 -29.94
C ALA A 138 -22.15 4.18 -30.51
N ALA A 139 -22.13 5.49 -30.75
CA ALA A 139 -23.24 6.19 -31.39
C ALA A 139 -23.47 5.59 -32.80
N PRO A 140 -24.74 5.51 -33.26
CA PRO A 140 -25.11 4.86 -34.51
C PRO A 140 -24.52 5.52 -35.76
#